data_AF-A0AAD9PSM5-F1
#
_entry.id   AF-A0AAD9PSM5-F1
#
_cell.length_a   1.000
_cell.length_b   1.000
_cell.length_c   1.000
_cell.angle_alpha   90.00
_cell.angle_beta   90.00
_cell.angle_gamma   90.00
#
_symmetry.space_group_name_H-M   'P 1'
#
loop_
_entity.id
_entity.type
_entity.pdbx_description
1 polymer ?
#
loop_
_entity_poly.entity_id
_entity_poly.type
_entity_poly.pdbx_seq_one_letter_code
_entity_poly.pdbx_strand_id
1 'polypeptide(L)'
;MLLVPLMVNALCVILPWSQRIAEGEMFNIEDYSVDNPHREPLADNRPAVFNMDAREALKAIEQVYNENIDCETMLATRDIKLLGIKYKNSVFTRQANIGIRSANLVSDLLPTGSAKSLNFSDGMVLRTHPEVLYAMVRNNLEHDPLIVGSALVLDNNSFINNSFYAPYAYRNSEDSFIKITDWSANWGYVHEAFMKFMRQKSLNRAFPTRSTYFFQENKADKRMNLTHHFVESIDGLWSRPYFECSTLKAWVITYSSPILGNWDKKGNVSFMGVGTIDIALTNVDINQCDKTRGGIFQFEIFAGTHNCKNETTQCTFVSGLGFRAGSYKCVCKPGYYFPNVTAREKYFNGSVIEAEAADQKASYYSNPDSFQCLKCQPGCKTCKDSSPCIVTMNWPLRKALMGLTAVSIVVKTASPQFLVTILLGCILQYCEMLIEYPGSRNLFCIMRLWFRHIGFGLGFTSLLLKTWRISVIYRVKSAQKIKLTDRQLSQRLAPILALYIVYLLAWSLAKPSHAIEMKMTGGLRFEECSVDWWDHAILIFEMLFLLWGIHLCYKVRKAPSAFNESKFISWSIYNLTVVTLLLKITRYEVCDVSIALP
;
A
#
# COMPACT_ATOMS: atom_id res chain seq x y z
N MET A 1 -7.34 -23.95 71.74
CA MET A 1 -6.78 -22.88 72.59
C MET A 1 -5.29 -22.82 72.29
N LEU A 2 -4.84 -21.70 71.70
CA LEU A 2 -3.47 -21.16 71.72
C LEU A 2 -2.32 -21.98 71.13
N LEU A 3 -1.82 -21.53 69.96
CA LEU A 3 -0.42 -21.11 69.68
C LEU A 3 0.07 -21.49 68.28
N VAL A 4 -0.20 -20.63 67.29
CA VAL A 4 0.68 -20.40 66.13
C VAL A 4 0.59 -18.90 65.83
N PRO A 5 1.49 -18.07 66.38
CA PRO A 5 2.49 -17.45 65.50
C PRO A 5 3.79 -17.06 66.24
N LEU A 6 4.94 -17.68 65.93
CA LEU A 6 6.25 -17.15 66.36
C LEU A 6 7.44 -17.57 65.48
N MET A 7 7.21 -18.19 64.32
CA MET A 7 8.29 -18.63 63.41
C MET A 7 8.24 -17.98 62.02
N VAL A 8 7.86 -16.70 61.93
CA VAL A 8 7.94 -15.94 60.66
C VAL A 8 8.94 -14.76 60.74
N ASN A 9 9.46 -14.41 61.93
CA ASN A 9 10.25 -13.19 62.13
C ASN A 9 11.78 -13.35 62.22
N ALA A 10 12.39 -14.48 61.82
CA ALA A 10 13.82 -14.69 62.10
C ALA A 10 14.71 -15.17 60.93
N LEU A 11 14.23 -15.25 59.68
CA LEU A 11 15.06 -15.71 58.55
C LEU A 11 15.09 -14.76 57.34
N CYS A 12 14.82 -13.46 57.55
CA CYS A 12 15.08 -12.41 56.56
C CYS A 12 16.46 -11.72 56.75
N VAL A 13 17.40 -12.41 57.40
CA VAL A 13 18.77 -11.91 57.59
C VAL A 13 19.71 -12.92 56.93
N ILE A 14 20.43 -12.42 55.91
CA ILE A 14 21.42 -13.10 55.06
C ILE A 14 20.81 -13.80 53.83
N LEU A 15 20.67 -13.03 52.75
CA LEU A 15 21.21 -13.39 51.43
C LEU A 15 21.43 -12.08 50.64
N PRO A 16 22.68 -11.60 50.49
CA PRO A 16 23.01 -10.60 49.48
C PRO A 16 22.93 -11.27 48.09
N TRP A 17 22.70 -10.49 47.03
CA TRP A 17 22.52 -10.86 45.61
C TRP A 17 21.07 -10.98 45.12
N SER A 18 20.41 -9.85 44.84
CA SER A 18 19.22 -9.82 43.95
C SER A 18 19.04 -8.52 43.12
N GLN A 19 20.10 -7.73 42.90
CA GLN A 19 20.00 -6.48 42.10
C GLN A 19 20.42 -6.63 40.63
N ARG A 20 20.96 -7.76 40.18
CA ARG A 20 21.62 -7.81 38.85
C ARG A 20 20.72 -8.08 37.64
N ILE A 21 19.52 -8.65 37.82
CA ILE A 21 18.70 -9.15 36.69
C ILE A 21 17.70 -8.10 36.18
N ALA A 22 17.11 -7.28 37.05
CA ALA A 22 16.22 -6.18 36.63
C ALA A 22 16.96 -4.89 36.21
N GLU A 23 18.13 -4.62 36.82
CA GLU A 23 18.83 -3.33 36.68
C GLU A 23 19.58 -3.17 35.34
N GLY A 24 20.14 -4.25 34.79
CA GLY A 24 20.85 -4.24 33.50
C GLY A 24 19.99 -4.39 32.26
N GLU A 25 18.74 -4.72 32.54
CA GLU A 25 17.70 -4.88 31.56
C GLU A 25 17.12 -3.49 31.23
N MET A 26 16.57 -2.73 32.19
CA MET A 26 15.86 -1.47 31.89
C MET A 26 16.73 -0.38 31.23
N PHE A 27 18.03 -0.34 31.55
CA PHE A 27 19.00 0.66 31.09
C PHE A 27 20.31 0.01 30.62
N ASN A 28 21.05 0.68 29.74
CA ASN A 28 22.31 0.14 29.21
C ASN A 28 23.48 0.30 30.20
N ILE A 29 23.86 -0.79 30.88
CA ILE A 29 25.03 -0.80 31.79
C ILE A 29 26.35 -0.49 31.02
N GLU A 30 26.42 -0.80 29.72
CA GLU A 30 27.60 -0.55 28.87
C GLU A 30 27.53 0.82 28.18
N ASP A 31 26.61 1.71 28.57
CA ASP A 31 26.60 3.08 28.07
C ASP A 31 27.81 3.84 28.63
N TYR A 32 28.89 3.86 27.86
CA TYR A 32 30.10 4.61 28.19
C TYR A 32 29.89 6.13 28.33
N SER A 33 28.69 6.69 28.07
CA SER A 33 28.36 8.05 28.50
C SER A 33 28.32 8.19 30.03
N VAL A 34 28.19 7.07 30.75
CA VAL A 34 28.33 6.97 32.21
C VAL A 34 29.79 7.16 32.65
N ASP A 35 30.76 6.68 31.86
CA ASP A 35 32.20 6.80 32.15
C ASP A 35 32.84 8.04 31.49
N ASN A 36 32.30 8.49 30.36
CA ASN A 36 32.67 9.71 29.66
C ASN A 36 31.45 10.61 29.46
N PRO A 37 31.20 11.55 30.37
CA PRO A 37 30.01 12.40 30.35
C PRO A 37 29.90 13.34 29.15
N HIS A 38 30.99 13.53 28.38
CA HIS A 38 30.99 14.34 27.16
C HIS A 38 30.53 13.59 25.91
N ARG A 39 30.27 12.28 26.02
CA ARG A 39 29.86 11.43 24.93
C ARG A 39 28.33 11.37 24.86
N GLU A 40 27.78 11.39 23.64
CA GLU A 40 26.37 11.09 23.46
C GLU A 40 26.04 9.68 23.98
N PRO A 41 24.86 9.48 24.62
CA PRO A 41 24.40 8.16 24.98
C PRO A 41 24.50 7.24 23.77
N LEU A 42 25.23 6.14 23.93
CA LEU A 42 25.31 5.16 22.86
C LEU A 42 23.90 4.63 22.61
N ALA A 43 23.47 4.66 21.34
CA ALA A 43 22.27 3.95 20.94
C ALA A 43 22.40 2.50 21.41
N ASP A 44 21.53 2.06 22.33
CA ASP A 44 21.59 0.68 22.83
C ASP A 44 21.33 -0.26 21.64
N ASN A 45 22.39 -0.93 21.22
CA ASN A 45 22.41 -1.81 20.07
C ASN A 45 22.71 -3.26 20.47
N ARG A 46 22.74 -3.56 21.78
CA ARG A 46 23.08 -4.89 22.29
C ARG A 46 22.04 -5.92 21.83
N PRO A 47 22.42 -6.92 21.02
CA PRO A 47 21.48 -7.91 20.48
C PRO A 47 20.78 -8.74 21.56
N ALA A 48 21.46 -8.99 22.69
CA ALA A 48 20.92 -9.76 23.81
C ALA A 48 19.77 -9.05 24.55
N VAL A 49 19.67 -7.72 24.43
CA VAL A 49 18.70 -6.87 25.15
C VAL A 49 17.48 -6.54 24.29
N PHE A 50 17.67 -6.54 22.96
CA PHE A 50 16.63 -6.43 21.96
C PHE A 50 16.40 -7.78 21.27
N ASN A 51 16.33 -8.85 22.06
CA ASN A 51 16.17 -10.22 21.60
C ASN A 51 14.71 -10.63 21.41
N MET A 52 13.76 -9.80 21.86
CA MET A 52 12.33 -10.12 21.80
C MET A 52 11.84 -10.05 20.36
N ASP A 53 11.24 -11.14 19.89
CA ASP A 53 10.64 -11.17 18.57
C ASP A 53 9.38 -10.28 18.51
N ALA A 54 9.05 -9.79 17.31
CA ALA A 54 7.90 -8.92 17.10
C ALA A 54 6.59 -9.60 17.53
N ARG A 55 6.44 -10.91 17.30
CA ARG A 55 5.25 -11.67 17.71
C ARG A 55 5.18 -11.88 19.22
N GLU A 56 6.33 -12.10 19.85
CA GLU A 56 6.42 -12.21 21.31
C GLU A 56 6.01 -10.89 21.98
N ALA A 57 6.51 -9.76 21.46
CA ALA A 57 6.15 -8.43 21.95
C ALA A 57 4.65 -8.14 21.76
N LEU A 58 4.08 -8.43 20.58
CA LEU A 58 2.63 -8.27 20.34
C LEU A 58 1.79 -9.10 21.30
N LYS A 59 2.20 -10.35 21.57
CA LYS A 59 1.51 -11.23 22.53
C LYS A 59 1.57 -10.67 23.95
N ALA A 60 2.70 -10.11 24.38
CA ALA A 60 2.82 -9.47 25.69
C ALA A 60 1.93 -8.23 25.81
N ILE A 61 1.83 -7.43 24.75
CA ILE A 61 0.95 -6.26 24.68
C ILE A 61 -0.53 -6.68 24.76
N GLU A 62 -0.91 -7.72 24.03
CA GLU A 62 -2.27 -8.25 24.02
C GLU A 62 -2.67 -8.90 25.36
N GLN A 63 -1.74 -9.56 26.05
CA GLN A 63 -1.98 -10.08 27.41
C GLN A 63 -2.39 -8.98 28.39
N VAL A 64 -1.72 -7.82 28.32
CA VAL A 64 -2.08 -6.63 29.11
C VAL A 64 -3.44 -6.09 28.69
N TYR A 65 -3.67 -5.96 27.38
CA TYR A 65 -4.90 -5.40 26.84
C TYR A 65 -6.15 -6.21 27.24
N ASN A 66 -6.02 -7.53 27.33
CA ASN A 66 -7.09 -8.45 27.76
C ASN A 66 -7.19 -8.60 29.29
N GLU A 67 -6.55 -7.72 30.07
CA GLU A 67 -6.57 -7.67 31.55
C GLU A 67 -6.08 -8.96 32.25
N ASN A 68 -5.33 -9.81 31.57
CA ASN A 68 -4.79 -11.06 32.13
C ASN A 68 -3.52 -10.86 32.96
N ILE A 69 -3.25 -9.64 33.45
CA ILE A 69 -1.99 -9.33 34.16
C ILE A 69 -2.21 -9.23 35.67
N ASP A 70 -1.41 -9.99 36.41
CA ASP A 70 -1.42 -9.99 37.88
C ASP A 70 -0.45 -8.94 38.42
N CYS A 71 -0.95 -7.71 38.55
CA CYS A 71 -0.16 -6.62 39.12
C CYS A 71 0.17 -6.83 40.61
N GLU A 72 -0.59 -7.62 41.38
CA GLU A 72 -0.30 -7.85 42.80
C GLU A 72 0.99 -8.65 42.96
N THR A 73 1.11 -9.75 42.22
CA THR A 73 2.32 -10.57 42.24
C THR A 73 3.52 -9.79 41.71
N MET A 74 3.36 -9.03 40.61
CA MET A 74 4.45 -8.22 40.04
C MET A 74 4.98 -7.17 41.04
N LEU A 75 4.10 -6.48 41.75
CA LEU A 75 4.50 -5.50 42.77
C LEU A 75 5.17 -6.19 43.98
N ALA A 76 4.70 -7.36 44.38
CA ALA A 76 5.28 -8.13 45.49
C ALA A 76 6.68 -8.69 45.17
N THR A 77 6.88 -9.19 43.95
CA THR A 77 8.18 -9.73 43.50
C THR A 77 9.13 -8.66 42.96
N ARG A 78 8.64 -7.42 42.80
CA ARG A 78 9.34 -6.31 42.13
C ARG A 78 9.77 -6.67 40.70
N ASP A 79 8.94 -7.46 40.02
CA ASP A 79 9.15 -7.85 38.63
C ASP A 79 8.44 -6.86 37.70
N ILE A 80 9.16 -6.33 36.70
CA ILE A 80 8.65 -5.34 35.76
C ILE A 80 8.51 -5.99 34.39
N LYS A 81 7.31 -5.93 33.81
CA LYS A 81 7.09 -6.41 32.45
C LYS A 81 7.73 -5.43 31.45
N LEU A 82 8.83 -5.87 30.83
CA LEU A 82 9.62 -5.09 29.88
C LEU A 82 9.41 -5.62 28.45
N LEU A 83 9.37 -4.72 27.47
CA LEU A 83 9.48 -5.08 26.05
C LEU A 83 10.92 -4.89 25.58
N GLY A 84 11.56 -5.98 25.18
CA GLY A 84 12.89 -5.99 24.59
C GLY A 84 12.89 -5.50 23.13
N ILE A 85 12.26 -4.36 22.84
CA ILE A 85 12.07 -3.85 21.49
C ILE A 85 12.69 -2.45 21.30
N LYS A 86 13.22 -2.21 20.11
CA LYS A 86 13.73 -0.88 19.73
C LYS A 86 12.59 0.03 19.29
N TYR A 87 12.69 1.31 19.65
CA TYR A 87 11.76 2.36 19.25
C TYR A 87 12.50 3.64 18.90
N LYS A 88 11.86 4.52 18.14
CA LYS A 88 12.47 5.76 17.67
C LYS A 88 12.25 6.91 18.66
N ASN A 89 13.24 7.20 19.50
CA ASN A 89 13.18 8.25 20.53
C ASN A 89 12.87 9.65 19.96
N SER A 90 13.24 9.93 18.70
CA SER A 90 13.02 11.24 18.07
C SER A 90 11.54 11.63 17.96
N VAL A 91 10.63 10.65 18.06
CA VAL A 91 9.18 10.91 18.04
C VAL A 91 8.73 11.60 19.34
N PHE A 92 9.44 11.38 20.44
CA PHE A 92 9.07 11.84 21.79
C PHE A 92 9.94 13.00 22.30
N THR A 93 10.70 13.65 21.42
CA THR A 93 11.61 14.75 21.79
C THR A 93 10.87 15.93 22.44
N ARG A 94 9.62 16.18 22.05
CA ARG A 94 8.81 17.25 22.67
C ARG A 94 8.57 16.99 24.15
N GLN A 95 8.18 15.77 24.50
CA GLN A 95 7.89 15.36 25.87
C GLN A 95 9.17 15.30 26.71
N ALA A 96 10.27 14.78 26.15
CA ALA A 96 11.57 14.82 26.80
C ALA A 96 12.01 16.25 27.14
N ASN A 97 11.83 17.19 26.21
CA ASN A 97 12.18 18.60 26.44
C ASN A 97 11.40 19.24 27.61
N ILE A 98 10.19 18.77 27.91
CA ILE A 98 9.43 19.24 29.09
C ILE A 98 10.13 18.77 30.37
N GLY A 99 10.56 17.50 30.41
CA GLY A 99 11.36 16.96 31.53
C GLY A 99 12.68 17.70 31.73
N ILE A 100 13.41 17.97 30.65
CA ILE A 100 14.67 18.73 30.66
C ILE A 100 14.44 20.14 31.23
N ARG A 101 13.39 20.83 30.75
CA ARG A 101 13.07 22.19 31.22
C ARG A 101 12.67 22.20 32.68
N SER A 102 11.89 21.23 33.13
CA SER A 102 11.49 21.11 34.53
C SER A 102 12.70 20.85 35.42
N ALA A 103 13.62 19.95 35.03
CA ALA A 103 14.85 19.71 35.76
C ALA A 103 15.78 20.94 35.81
N ASN A 104 15.92 21.66 34.70
CA ASN A 104 16.67 22.92 34.64
C ASN A 104 16.04 24.01 35.50
N LEU A 105 14.72 24.12 35.52
CA LEU A 105 14.02 25.10 36.36
C LEU A 105 14.23 24.80 37.84
N VAL A 106 14.15 23.53 38.27
CA VAL A 106 14.49 23.17 39.66
C VAL A 106 15.96 23.51 39.97
N SER A 107 16.86 23.23 39.04
CA SER A 107 18.29 23.55 39.19
C SER A 107 18.54 25.05 39.38
N ASP A 108 17.77 25.88 38.67
CA ASP A 108 17.80 27.34 38.77
C ASP A 108 17.22 27.88 40.09
N LEU A 109 16.25 27.18 40.67
CA LEU A 109 15.65 27.52 41.97
C LEU A 109 16.55 27.15 43.17
N LEU A 110 17.59 26.36 42.96
CA LEU A 110 18.58 26.02 43.99
C LEU A 110 19.58 27.16 44.23
N PRO A 111 20.19 27.25 45.44
CA PRO A 111 21.12 28.33 45.81
C PRO A 111 22.35 28.54 44.92
N THR A 112 22.76 27.53 44.17
CA THR A 112 23.85 27.62 43.17
C THR A 112 23.41 28.17 41.82
N GLY A 113 22.12 28.17 41.52
CA GLY A 113 21.56 28.63 40.26
C GLY A 113 21.19 30.11 40.28
N SER A 114 20.18 30.43 39.48
CA SER A 114 19.58 31.75 39.30
C SER A 114 19.19 32.43 40.64
N ALA A 115 18.70 31.63 41.60
CA ALA A 115 18.30 32.08 42.93
C ALA A 115 19.43 32.72 43.77
N LYS A 116 20.70 32.55 43.41
CA LYS A 116 21.84 33.20 44.08
C LYS A 116 21.85 34.73 43.90
N SER A 117 21.42 35.19 42.73
CA SER A 117 21.50 36.60 42.29
C SER A 117 20.23 37.40 42.59
N LEU A 118 19.11 36.68 42.72
CA LEU A 118 17.83 37.22 43.13
C LEU A 118 17.84 37.23 44.66
N ASN A 119 17.98 38.41 45.25
CA ASN A 119 18.08 38.62 46.69
C ASN A 119 16.71 38.39 47.38
N PHE A 120 16.09 37.22 47.16
CA PHE A 120 14.90 36.77 47.87
C PHE A 120 15.29 36.68 49.34
N SER A 121 14.62 37.51 50.15
CA SER A 121 14.80 37.68 51.59
C SER A 121 14.91 36.34 52.34
N ASP A 122 16.13 35.89 52.68
CA ASP A 122 16.54 34.74 53.51
C ASP A 122 15.82 33.37 53.38
N GLY A 123 14.75 33.29 52.60
CA GLY A 123 13.97 32.13 52.28
C GLY A 123 14.32 31.67 50.88
N MET A 124 15.17 30.65 50.79
CA MET A 124 15.34 29.88 49.55
C MET A 124 13.96 29.37 49.12
N VAL A 125 13.55 29.64 47.87
CA VAL A 125 12.18 29.35 47.36
C VAL A 125 11.75 27.93 47.68
N LEU A 126 12.58 26.93 47.35
CA LEU A 126 12.31 25.51 47.62
C LEU A 126 12.31 25.14 49.11
N ARG A 127 12.90 25.97 49.99
CA ARG A 127 12.81 25.78 51.45
C ARG A 127 11.52 26.32 52.04
N THR A 128 11.05 27.45 51.52
CA THR A 128 9.87 28.14 52.02
C THR A 128 8.56 27.64 51.40
N HIS A 129 8.63 27.21 50.14
CA HIS A 129 7.47 26.86 49.31
C HIS A 129 7.75 25.57 48.53
N PRO A 130 7.94 24.43 49.21
CA PRO A 130 8.21 23.14 48.55
C PRO A 130 7.07 22.69 47.63
N GLU A 131 5.84 23.15 47.87
CA GLU A 131 4.66 22.90 47.04
C GLU A 131 4.77 23.42 45.61
N VAL A 132 5.71 24.33 45.33
CA VAL A 132 6.05 24.73 43.96
C VAL A 132 6.43 23.51 43.12
N LEU A 133 7.10 22.51 43.70
CA LEU A 133 7.48 21.29 42.99
C LEU A 133 6.24 20.45 42.62
N TYR A 134 5.20 20.43 43.45
CA TYR A 134 3.90 19.81 43.10
C TYR A 134 3.23 20.53 41.93
N ALA A 135 3.25 21.86 41.92
CA ALA A 135 2.70 22.64 40.81
C ALA A 135 3.46 22.37 39.50
N MET A 136 4.79 22.22 39.56
CA MET A 136 5.63 21.90 38.40
C MET A 136 5.29 20.53 37.81
N VAL A 137 5.26 19.46 38.63
CA VAL A 137 4.93 18.13 38.11
C VAL A 137 3.50 18.07 37.57
N ARG A 138 2.53 18.75 38.20
CA ARG A 138 1.17 18.86 37.69
C ARG A 138 1.12 19.55 36.32
N ASN A 139 1.84 20.66 36.18
CA ASN A 139 1.83 21.44 34.96
C ASN A 139 2.41 20.67 33.76
N ASN A 140 3.39 19.78 34.00
CA ASN A 140 3.91 18.89 32.95
C ASN A 140 2.81 18.02 32.33
N LEU A 141 1.88 17.49 33.14
CA LEU A 141 0.75 16.66 32.68
C LEU A 141 -0.36 17.49 32.02
N GLU A 142 -0.58 18.72 32.48
CA GLU A 142 -1.55 19.66 31.88
C GLU A 142 -1.11 20.09 30.47
N HIS A 143 0.20 20.13 30.19
CA HIS A 143 0.74 20.62 28.92
C HIS A 143 0.53 19.66 27.74
N ASP A 144 0.69 18.35 27.96
CA ASP A 144 0.65 17.35 26.89
C ASP A 144 -0.16 16.12 27.31
N PRO A 145 -1.22 15.72 26.58
CA PRO A 145 -2.06 14.55 26.89
C PRO A 145 -1.29 13.21 26.89
N LEU A 146 -0.12 13.13 26.24
CA LEU A 146 0.71 11.91 26.22
C LEU A 146 1.54 11.72 27.49
N ILE A 147 1.76 12.78 28.28
CA ILE A 147 2.48 12.70 29.54
C ILE A 147 1.51 12.22 30.61
N VAL A 148 1.65 10.98 31.07
CA VAL A 148 0.74 10.41 32.07
C VAL A 148 1.31 10.43 33.48
N GLY A 149 2.63 10.62 33.60
CA GLY A 149 3.33 10.73 34.87
C GLY A 149 4.48 11.74 34.80
N SER A 150 4.78 12.38 35.92
CA SER A 150 5.96 13.24 36.06
C SER A 150 6.41 13.28 37.51
N ALA A 151 7.71 13.05 37.73
CA ALA A 151 8.31 13.12 39.06
C ALA A 151 9.46 14.14 39.10
N LEU A 152 9.67 14.74 40.27
CA LEU A 152 10.92 15.42 40.60
C LEU A 152 11.48 14.75 41.85
N VAL A 153 12.41 13.83 41.67
CA VAL A 153 12.95 12.95 42.72
C VAL A 153 14.27 13.52 43.23
N LEU A 154 14.31 14.02 44.46
CA LEU A 154 15.53 14.59 45.03
C LEU A 154 16.39 13.51 45.68
N ASP A 155 17.70 13.59 45.47
CA ASP A 155 18.67 12.60 45.97
C ASP A 155 18.82 12.66 47.50
N ASN A 156 19.49 11.66 48.09
CA ASN A 156 19.72 11.57 49.53
C ASN A 156 20.36 12.85 50.07
N ASN A 157 19.84 13.36 51.19
CA ASN A 157 20.27 14.60 51.82
C ASN A 157 20.21 15.85 50.90
N SER A 158 19.47 15.78 49.79
CA SER A 158 19.38 16.87 48.80
C SER A 158 18.13 17.74 49.00
N PHE A 159 17.33 17.48 50.04
CA PHE A 159 16.20 18.30 50.44
C PHE A 159 16.33 18.79 51.90
N ILE A 160 15.44 19.70 52.31
CA ILE A 160 15.50 20.45 53.58
C ILE A 160 15.69 19.49 54.76
N ASN A 161 16.62 19.80 55.67
CA ASN A 161 16.90 19.00 56.88
C ASN A 161 17.21 17.52 56.61
N ASN A 162 17.79 17.20 55.44
CA ASN A 162 18.12 15.84 55.03
C ASN A 162 16.92 14.89 54.90
N SER A 163 15.72 15.41 54.65
CA SER A 163 14.58 14.55 54.37
C SER A 163 14.55 14.10 52.90
N PHE A 164 13.82 13.02 52.63
CA PHE A 164 13.48 12.62 51.27
C PHE A 164 12.32 13.48 50.76
N TYR A 165 12.27 13.71 49.45
CA TYR A 165 11.17 14.41 48.81
C TYR A 165 11.10 14.03 47.32
N ALA A 166 9.97 13.46 46.91
CA ALA A 166 9.74 12.99 45.56
C ALA A 166 8.30 13.28 45.12
N PRO A 167 7.96 14.56 44.85
CA PRO A 167 6.69 14.92 44.26
C PRO A 167 6.48 14.20 42.92
N TYR A 168 5.35 13.50 42.82
CA TYR A 168 4.91 12.78 41.65
C TYR A 168 3.48 13.16 41.30
N ALA A 169 3.24 13.50 40.04
CA ALA A 169 1.92 13.69 39.49
C ALA A 169 1.62 12.61 38.45
N TYR A 170 0.41 12.06 38.48
CA TYR A 170 -0.05 11.08 37.52
C TYR A 170 -1.53 11.24 37.16
N ARG A 171 -1.91 10.70 36.00
CA ARG A 171 -3.31 10.54 35.60
C ARG A 171 -3.52 9.19 34.95
N ASN A 172 -4.67 8.57 35.24
CA ASN A 172 -5.09 7.35 34.57
C ASN A 172 -6.06 7.72 33.44
N SER A 173 -6.25 6.82 32.48
CA SER A 173 -7.20 7.03 31.36
C SER A 173 -8.64 7.23 31.82
N GLU A 174 -8.99 6.73 33.00
CA GLU A 174 -10.35 6.77 33.57
C GLU A 174 -10.57 7.96 34.50
N ASP A 175 -9.51 8.60 34.99
CA ASP A 175 -9.61 9.68 35.96
C ASP A 175 -9.84 11.03 35.25
N SER A 176 -10.78 11.82 35.75
CA SER A 176 -11.04 13.20 35.28
C SER A 176 -10.10 14.25 35.90
N PHE A 177 -9.19 13.85 36.79
CA PHE A 177 -8.32 14.74 37.55
C PHE A 177 -6.90 14.18 37.68
N ILE A 178 -5.93 15.07 37.91
CA ILE A 178 -4.53 14.73 38.15
C ILE A 178 -4.33 14.44 39.64
N LYS A 179 -3.73 13.29 39.96
CA LYS A 179 -3.36 12.89 41.33
C LYS A 179 -1.92 13.30 41.59
N ILE A 180 -1.64 13.79 42.79
CA ILE A 180 -0.32 14.25 43.18
C ILE A 180 0.02 13.68 44.55
N THR A 181 1.18 13.04 44.69
CA THR A 181 1.63 12.39 45.92
C THR A 181 3.13 12.59 46.14
N ASP A 182 3.60 12.42 47.37
CA ASP A 182 5.02 12.27 47.65
C ASP A 182 5.38 10.78 47.67
N TRP A 183 6.20 10.35 46.71
CA TRP A 183 6.67 8.97 46.64
C TRP A 183 7.63 8.61 47.77
N SER A 184 8.30 9.60 48.37
CA SER A 184 9.26 9.35 49.43
C SER A 184 8.65 8.75 50.70
N ALA A 185 7.34 8.93 50.90
CA ALA A 185 6.62 8.42 52.07
C ALA A 185 6.65 6.89 52.16
N ASN A 186 6.63 6.20 51.02
CA ASN A 186 6.44 4.75 50.94
C ASN A 186 7.55 4.03 50.15
N TRP A 187 8.46 4.75 49.50
CA TRP A 187 9.46 4.17 48.59
C TRP A 187 10.87 4.70 48.81
N GLY A 188 11.81 3.80 49.13
CA GLY A 188 13.24 4.09 49.22
C GLY A 188 13.93 4.14 47.85
N TYR A 189 13.67 5.20 47.08
CA TYR A 189 14.07 5.32 45.67
C TYR A 189 15.58 5.56 45.42
N VAL A 190 16.36 5.89 46.45
CA VAL A 190 17.78 6.30 46.30
C VAL A 190 18.67 5.19 45.72
N HIS A 191 18.33 3.92 46.00
CA HIS A 191 19.07 2.76 45.52
C HIS A 191 18.54 2.20 44.19
N GLU A 192 17.52 2.83 43.62
CA GLU A 192 16.93 2.40 42.36
C GLU A 192 17.88 2.67 41.20
N ALA A 193 17.78 1.85 40.15
CA ALA A 193 18.68 1.88 39.01
C ALA A 193 18.74 3.28 38.39
N PHE A 194 17.59 3.90 38.09
CA PHE A 194 17.55 5.19 37.42
C PHE A 194 18.27 6.30 38.24
N MET A 195 18.16 6.30 39.57
CA MET A 195 18.87 7.24 40.44
C MET A 195 20.38 6.99 40.43
N LYS A 196 20.81 5.73 40.58
CA LYS A 196 22.23 5.35 40.53
C LYS A 196 22.86 5.73 39.19
N PHE A 197 22.20 5.39 38.08
CA PHE A 197 22.67 5.67 36.72
C PHE A 197 22.81 7.17 36.48
N MET A 198 21.77 7.96 36.80
CA MET A 198 21.80 9.40 36.59
C MET A 198 22.86 10.09 37.46
N ARG A 199 23.04 9.63 38.71
CA ARG A 199 24.10 10.11 39.58
C ARG A 199 25.47 9.83 38.96
N GLN A 200 25.74 8.60 38.56
CA GLN A 200 27.03 8.20 37.98
C GLN A 200 27.33 8.96 36.68
N LYS A 201 26.34 9.08 35.79
CA LYS A 201 26.45 9.84 34.54
C LYS A 201 26.73 11.33 34.77
N SER A 202 26.24 11.89 35.87
CA SER A 202 26.46 13.29 36.23
C SER A 202 27.83 13.53 36.90
N LEU A 203 28.55 12.48 37.32
CA LEU A 203 29.86 12.63 37.95
C LEU A 203 30.87 13.18 36.93
N ASN A 204 31.64 14.19 37.33
CA ASN A 204 32.68 14.83 36.51
C ASN A 204 32.21 15.43 35.17
N ARG A 205 30.89 15.56 34.95
CA ARG A 205 30.31 16.24 33.79
C ARG A 205 30.47 17.75 33.92
N ALA A 206 31.17 18.38 32.98
CA ALA A 206 31.22 19.85 32.92
C ALA A 206 29.96 20.41 32.23
N PHE A 207 28.89 20.61 32.98
CA PHE A 207 27.61 21.09 32.46
C PHE A 207 27.73 22.48 31.81
N PRO A 208 27.06 22.70 30.66
CA PRO A 208 27.10 23.98 29.96
C PRO A 208 26.53 25.10 30.85
N THR A 209 27.05 26.31 30.65
CA THR A 209 26.62 27.50 31.38
C THR A 209 25.99 28.49 30.43
N ARG A 210 24.93 29.17 30.88
CA ARG A 210 24.31 30.25 30.15
C ARG A 210 24.16 31.47 31.05
N SER A 211 24.58 32.62 30.54
CA SER A 211 24.35 33.91 31.19
C SER A 211 23.12 34.58 30.59
N THR A 212 22.14 34.86 31.43
CA THR A 212 20.93 35.64 31.11
C THR A 212 20.98 36.97 31.85
N TYR A 213 20.33 37.97 31.26
CA TYR A 213 20.33 39.32 31.80
C TYR A 213 18.91 39.75 32.08
N PHE A 214 18.66 40.18 33.31
CA PHE A 214 17.35 40.64 33.73
C PHE A 214 17.43 42.08 34.20
N PHE A 215 16.35 42.81 33.95
CA PHE A 215 16.16 44.15 34.49
C PHE A 215 15.39 44.03 35.79
N GLN A 216 15.88 44.70 36.83
CA GLN A 216 15.18 44.72 38.10
C GLN A 216 13.83 45.43 37.92
N GLU A 217 12.78 44.87 38.53
CA GLU A 217 11.45 45.49 38.55
C GLU A 217 11.56 46.95 39.04
N ASN A 218 10.97 47.88 38.29
CA ASN A 218 11.03 49.32 38.52
C ASN A 218 12.41 50.01 38.34
N LYS A 219 13.42 49.32 37.78
CA LYS A 219 14.74 49.91 37.44
C LYS A 219 15.28 49.38 36.10
N ALA A 220 14.89 50.05 35.00
CA ALA A 220 15.32 49.71 33.64
C ALA A 220 16.85 49.77 33.43
N ASP A 221 17.57 50.56 34.24
CA ASP A 221 19.02 50.75 34.06
C ASP A 221 19.87 49.73 34.84
N LYS A 222 19.27 48.97 35.77
CA LYS A 222 20.01 48.02 36.61
C LYS A 222 19.93 46.61 36.04
N ARG A 223 20.93 46.25 35.24
CA ARG A 223 21.12 44.92 34.67
C ARG A 223 21.70 43.96 35.71
N MET A 224 20.99 42.88 35.99
CA MET A 224 21.50 41.75 36.78
C MET A 224 21.97 40.66 35.82
N ASN A 225 23.20 40.17 36.01
CA ASN A 225 23.74 39.04 35.27
C ASN A 225 23.51 37.76 36.08
N LEU A 226 22.96 36.76 35.43
CA LEU A 226 22.56 35.51 36.03
C LEU A 226 23.17 34.37 35.23
N THR A 227 24.17 33.72 35.81
CA THR A 227 24.83 32.54 35.21
C THR A 227 24.28 31.30 35.88
N HIS A 228 23.71 30.38 35.09
CA HIS A 228 23.23 29.09 35.57
C HIS A 228 23.82 27.96 34.74
N HIS A 229 23.90 26.78 35.37
CA HIS A 229 24.25 25.52 34.73
C HIS A 229 22.96 24.83 34.29
N PHE A 230 22.95 24.24 33.11
CA PHE A 230 21.79 23.54 32.58
C PHE A 230 22.17 22.18 32.00
N VAL A 231 21.20 21.29 31.93
CA VAL A 231 21.28 19.98 31.30
C VAL A 231 20.67 20.02 29.90
N GLU A 232 21.23 19.22 29.01
CA GLU A 232 20.79 19.04 27.63
C GLU A 232 20.25 17.62 27.42
N SER A 233 19.71 17.33 26.24
CA SER A 233 19.14 16.00 25.93
C SER A 233 20.14 14.86 26.09
N ILE A 234 21.43 15.16 25.90
CA ILE A 234 22.56 14.23 26.04
C ILE A 234 22.75 13.75 27.48
N ASP A 235 22.38 14.57 28.46
CA ASP A 235 22.59 14.29 29.88
C ASP A 235 21.49 13.36 30.43
N GLY A 236 20.34 13.26 29.75
CA GLY A 236 19.22 12.41 30.15
C GLY A 236 19.28 10.97 29.62
N LEU A 237 18.30 10.16 30.01
CA LEU A 237 18.23 8.72 29.74
C LEU A 237 16.80 8.29 29.39
N TRP A 238 16.68 7.43 28.38
CA TRP A 238 15.42 6.81 27.96
C TRP A 238 15.31 5.40 28.53
N SER A 239 14.15 5.04 29.07
CA SER A 239 13.86 3.65 29.44
C SER A 239 13.50 2.80 28.22
N ARG A 240 13.59 1.47 28.34
CA ARG A 240 12.83 0.57 27.45
C ARG A 240 11.33 0.67 27.76
N PRO A 241 10.44 0.28 26.82
CA PRO A 241 9.01 0.21 27.12
C PRO A 241 8.73 -0.80 28.24
N TYR A 242 7.96 -0.38 29.23
CA TYR A 242 7.57 -1.23 30.35
C TYR A 242 6.11 -1.00 30.75
N PHE A 243 5.52 -2.00 31.38
CA PHE A 243 4.18 -1.86 31.94
C PHE A 243 4.27 -1.41 33.40
N GLU A 244 3.68 -0.25 33.71
CA GLU A 244 3.67 0.32 35.04
C GLU A 244 2.38 -0.10 35.77
N CYS A 245 2.49 -0.92 36.82
CA CYS A 245 1.35 -1.53 37.52
C CYS A 245 0.84 -0.72 38.72
N SER A 246 1.64 0.18 39.30
CA SER A 246 1.35 0.78 40.62
C SER A 246 0.33 1.91 40.53
N THR A 247 0.48 2.82 39.57
CA THR A 247 -0.30 4.05 39.48
C THR A 247 -1.00 4.14 38.13
N LEU A 248 -0.26 4.02 37.03
CA LEU A 248 -0.70 4.31 35.68
C LEU A 248 -1.47 3.15 35.03
N LYS A 249 -1.12 1.89 35.36
CA LYS A 249 -1.66 0.67 34.74
C LYS A 249 -1.58 0.71 33.22
N ALA A 250 -0.47 1.19 32.69
CA ALA A 250 -0.29 1.47 31.27
C ALA A 250 1.12 1.09 30.79
N TRP A 251 1.23 0.80 29.50
CA TRP A 251 2.53 0.74 28.82
C TRP A 251 3.11 2.15 28.74
N VAL A 252 4.34 2.34 29.22
CA VAL A 252 5.00 3.64 29.25
C VAL A 252 6.47 3.54 28.82
N ILE A 253 6.99 4.69 28.42
CA ILE A 253 8.42 4.96 28.28
C ILE A 253 8.73 6.23 29.06
N THR A 254 9.82 6.19 29.81
CA THR A 254 10.20 7.27 30.72
C THR A 254 11.47 7.94 30.24
N TYR A 255 11.44 9.26 30.20
CA TYR A 255 12.63 10.08 30.03
C TYR A 255 13.07 10.64 31.39
N SER A 256 14.33 10.43 31.75
CA SER A 256 14.95 10.89 32.99
C SER A 256 16.01 11.96 32.72
N SER A 257 15.98 13.07 33.46
CA SER A 257 16.90 14.21 33.31
C SER A 257 17.53 14.57 34.66
N PRO A 258 18.83 14.89 34.75
CA PRO A 258 19.44 15.21 36.03
C PRO A 258 19.03 16.61 36.50
N ILE A 259 18.87 16.75 37.81
CA ILE A 259 18.72 18.03 38.51
C ILE A 259 20.07 18.36 39.12
N LEU A 260 20.52 19.60 38.93
CA LEU A 260 21.84 20.07 39.32
C LEU A 260 21.75 21.15 40.38
N GLY A 261 22.69 21.17 41.31
CA GLY A 261 22.88 22.30 42.19
C GLY A 261 23.60 21.96 43.48
N ASN A 262 23.47 22.87 44.46
CA ASN A 262 23.95 22.72 45.83
C ASN A 262 23.15 23.65 46.74
N TRP A 263 22.99 23.27 48.02
CA TRP A 263 22.38 24.14 49.03
C TRP A 263 23.32 25.25 49.51
N ASP A 264 24.64 25.08 49.32
CA ASP A 264 25.61 26.16 49.51
C ASP A 264 25.70 27.04 48.26
N LYS A 265 25.39 28.34 48.40
CA LYS A 265 25.52 29.35 47.33
C LYS A 265 26.94 29.40 46.73
N LYS A 266 27.97 29.01 47.48
CA LYS A 266 29.37 28.97 47.04
C LYS A 266 29.87 27.56 46.70
N GLY A 267 29.02 26.54 46.89
CA GLY A 267 29.35 25.15 46.59
C GLY A 267 29.50 24.90 45.10
N ASN A 268 30.20 23.82 44.76
CA ASN A 268 30.26 23.34 43.38
C ASN A 268 28.91 22.73 42.99
N VAL A 269 28.51 22.93 41.73
CA VAL A 269 27.31 22.32 41.16
C VAL A 269 27.51 20.82 41.04
N SER A 270 26.62 20.05 41.66
CA SER A 270 26.62 18.59 41.65
C SER A 270 25.23 18.05 41.35
N PHE A 271 25.14 16.74 41.14
CA PHE A 271 23.86 16.04 41.04
C PHE A 271 23.04 16.20 42.33
N MET A 272 21.75 16.55 42.19
CA MET A 272 20.82 16.80 43.29
C MET A 272 19.54 15.95 43.19
N GLY A 273 19.29 15.30 42.05
CA GLY A 273 18.07 14.53 41.83
C GLY A 273 17.79 14.25 40.35
N VAL A 274 16.62 13.71 40.07
CA VAL A 274 16.16 13.35 38.72
C VAL A 274 14.76 13.88 38.48
N GLY A 275 14.55 14.57 37.36
CA GLY A 275 13.23 14.85 36.82
C GLY A 275 12.83 13.79 35.81
N THR A 276 11.62 13.23 35.94
CA THR A 276 11.09 12.20 35.03
C THR A 276 9.81 12.66 34.34
N ILE A 277 9.63 12.15 33.10
CA ILE A 277 8.41 12.27 32.32
C ILE A 277 8.04 10.87 31.83
N ASP A 278 6.88 10.38 32.25
CA ASP A 278 6.33 9.10 31.82
C ASP A 278 5.35 9.34 30.67
N ILE A 279 5.66 8.76 29.51
CA ILE A 279 4.90 8.91 28.28
C ILE A 279 4.11 7.64 28.05
N ALA A 280 2.78 7.76 27.99
CA ALA A 280 1.92 6.62 27.72
C ALA A 280 2.06 6.16 26.27
N LEU A 281 2.32 4.87 26.12
CA LEU A 281 2.24 4.20 24.83
C LEU A 281 0.80 3.85 24.48
N THR A 282 -0.15 3.79 25.42
CA THR A 282 -1.54 3.37 25.14
C THR A 282 -2.18 4.07 23.94
N ASN A 283 -1.84 5.34 23.68
CA ASN A 283 -2.36 6.14 22.56
C ASN A 283 -1.44 6.15 21.31
N VAL A 284 -0.36 5.35 21.32
CA VAL A 284 0.59 5.21 20.23
C VAL A 284 0.24 3.98 19.41
N ASP A 285 -0.22 4.19 18.18
CA ASP A 285 -0.62 3.10 17.31
C ASP A 285 0.56 2.24 16.84
N ILE A 286 0.33 0.93 16.76
CA ILE A 286 1.28 -0.02 16.17
C ILE A 286 0.97 -0.22 14.68
N ASN A 287 1.91 0.15 13.81
CA ASN A 287 1.79 -0.13 12.38
C ASN A 287 2.41 -1.49 12.02
N GLN A 288 1.56 -2.49 11.78
CA GLN A 288 1.97 -3.85 11.41
C GLN A 288 2.10 -4.09 9.90
N CYS A 289 1.76 -3.11 9.06
CA CYS A 289 1.85 -3.26 7.60
C CYS A 289 3.31 -3.26 7.11
N ASP A 290 3.52 -3.69 5.86
CA ASP A 290 4.85 -3.70 5.23
C ASP A 290 5.46 -2.29 5.11
N LYS A 291 6.77 -2.15 5.35
CA LYS A 291 7.49 -0.86 5.22
C LYS A 291 7.36 -0.24 3.82
N THR A 292 7.25 -1.06 2.78
CA THR A 292 7.11 -0.62 1.38
C THR A 292 5.83 0.18 1.13
N ARG A 293 4.84 0.11 2.02
CA ARG A 293 3.59 0.87 1.92
C ARG A 293 3.70 2.29 2.48
N GLY A 294 4.83 2.66 3.07
CA GLY A 294 5.00 3.94 3.75
C GLY A 294 4.17 4.04 5.03
N GLY A 295 4.24 5.20 5.69
CA GLY A 295 3.60 5.46 6.98
C GLY A 295 4.62 5.72 8.09
N ILE A 296 4.11 6.15 9.24
CA ILE A 296 4.93 6.38 10.44
C ILE A 296 5.08 5.04 11.15
N PHE A 297 6.33 4.65 11.41
CA PHE A 297 6.68 3.45 12.18
C PHE A 297 7.45 3.89 13.42
N GLN A 298 6.76 4.10 14.53
CA GLN A 298 7.37 4.41 15.83
C GLN A 298 8.18 3.21 16.34
N PHE A 299 7.70 2.01 16.02
CA PHE A 299 8.27 0.71 16.37
C PHE A 299 8.47 -0.11 15.09
N GLU A 300 9.63 0.03 14.45
CA GLU A 300 9.92 -0.61 13.17
C GLU A 300 9.88 -2.15 13.22
N ILE A 301 10.05 -2.73 14.39
CA ILE A 301 10.02 -4.18 14.62
C ILE A 301 8.68 -4.81 14.25
N PHE A 302 7.57 -4.07 14.35
CA PHE A 302 6.24 -4.59 14.04
C PHE A 302 5.90 -4.57 12.55
N ALA A 303 6.70 -3.92 11.71
CA ALA A 303 6.42 -3.83 10.29
C ALA A 303 6.46 -5.21 9.62
N GLY A 304 5.41 -5.55 8.86
CA GLY A 304 5.27 -6.86 8.19
C GLY A 304 4.78 -8.00 9.10
N THR A 305 4.35 -7.70 10.33
CA THR A 305 3.80 -8.71 11.26
C THR A 305 2.30 -8.96 11.09
N HIS A 306 1.64 -8.29 10.15
CA HIS A 306 0.21 -8.46 9.91
C HIS A 306 -0.15 -9.89 9.47
N ASN A 307 -1.39 -10.29 9.73
CA ASN A 307 -1.95 -11.60 9.35
C ASN A 307 -2.84 -11.55 8.09
N CYS A 308 -2.77 -10.48 7.28
CA CYS A 308 -3.43 -10.46 5.97
C CYS A 308 -2.94 -11.59 5.06
N LYS A 309 -3.87 -12.27 4.36
CA LYS A 309 -3.55 -13.30 3.36
C LYS A 309 -2.95 -12.65 2.11
N ASN A 310 -1.63 -12.72 1.98
CA ASN A 310 -0.86 -12.01 0.94
C ASN A 310 -1.22 -12.40 -0.50
N GLU A 311 -1.84 -13.56 -0.73
CA GLU A 311 -2.24 -14.00 -2.06
C GLU A 311 -3.36 -13.11 -2.65
N THR A 312 -4.36 -12.77 -1.83
CA THR A 312 -5.60 -12.12 -2.30
C THR A 312 -5.84 -10.75 -1.66
N THR A 313 -5.19 -10.45 -0.54
CA THR A 313 -5.38 -9.22 0.24
C THR A 313 -4.08 -8.42 0.40
N GLN A 314 -4.21 -7.15 0.80
CA GLN A 314 -3.11 -6.25 1.14
C GLN A 314 -3.42 -5.47 2.44
N CYS A 315 -2.39 -5.25 3.25
CA CYS A 315 -2.51 -4.53 4.52
C CYS A 315 -2.64 -3.02 4.30
N THR A 316 -3.51 -2.38 5.07
CA THR A 316 -3.61 -0.91 5.18
C THR A 316 -3.75 -0.52 6.64
N PHE A 317 -2.89 0.39 7.12
CA PHE A 317 -2.82 0.81 8.52
C PHE A 317 -4.05 1.62 8.95
N VAL A 318 -4.47 1.47 10.20
CA VAL A 318 -5.57 2.21 10.84
C VAL A 318 -5.05 2.86 12.12
N SER A 319 -5.13 4.19 12.19
CA SER A 319 -4.71 4.98 13.35
C SER A 319 -5.85 5.21 14.36
N GLY A 320 -5.51 5.49 15.62
CA GLY A 320 -6.42 5.83 16.71
C GLY A 320 -6.95 4.62 17.49
N LEU A 321 -6.30 3.46 17.37
CA LEU A 321 -6.66 2.23 18.06
C LEU A 321 -5.74 1.91 19.24
N GLY A 322 -4.66 2.67 19.38
CA GLY A 322 -3.73 2.59 20.50
C GLY A 322 -2.68 1.50 20.34
N PHE A 323 -1.96 1.25 21.44
CA PHE A 323 -0.85 0.31 21.49
C PHE A 323 -1.34 -1.12 21.68
N ARG A 324 -1.88 -1.67 20.59
CA ARG A 324 -2.42 -3.02 20.50
C ARG A 324 -2.14 -3.62 19.12
N ALA A 325 -2.22 -4.94 19.04
CA ALA A 325 -2.22 -5.65 17.78
C ALA A 325 -3.54 -5.43 17.01
N GLY A 326 -3.50 -5.57 15.69
CA GLY A 326 -4.66 -5.53 14.82
C GLY A 326 -5.05 -4.13 14.34
N SER A 327 -4.17 -3.13 14.46
CA SER A 327 -4.39 -1.74 14.01
C SER A 327 -4.22 -1.59 12.49
N TYR A 328 -4.86 -2.48 11.73
CA TYR A 328 -4.84 -2.50 10.28
C TYR A 328 -6.13 -3.11 9.72
N LYS A 329 -6.34 -2.97 8.42
CA LYS A 329 -7.37 -3.67 7.67
C LYS A 329 -6.79 -4.32 6.42
N CYS A 330 -7.24 -5.53 6.12
CA CYS A 330 -6.87 -6.25 4.91
C CYS A 330 -7.88 -5.96 3.80
N VAL A 331 -7.44 -5.24 2.77
CA VAL A 331 -8.28 -4.90 1.60
C VAL A 331 -7.90 -5.80 0.42
N CYS A 332 -8.83 -6.08 -0.48
CA CYS A 332 -8.54 -6.93 -1.64
C CYS A 332 -7.49 -6.30 -2.56
N LYS A 333 -6.59 -7.13 -3.09
CA LYS A 333 -5.65 -6.73 -4.14
C LYS A 333 -6.38 -6.49 -5.47
N PRO A 334 -5.82 -5.70 -6.41
CA PRO A 334 -6.32 -5.63 -7.78
C PRO A 334 -6.44 -7.04 -8.40
N GLY A 335 -7.51 -7.28 -9.15
CA GLY A 335 -7.86 -8.61 -9.65
C GLY A 335 -8.65 -9.49 -8.67
N TYR A 336 -8.96 -8.98 -7.47
CA TYR A 336 -9.81 -9.64 -6.47
C TYR A 336 -10.90 -8.70 -5.94
N TYR A 337 -11.99 -9.26 -5.43
CA TYR A 337 -13.11 -8.54 -4.81
C TYR A 337 -13.54 -9.19 -3.49
N PHE A 338 -14.20 -8.40 -2.64
CA PHE A 338 -14.62 -8.84 -1.31
C PHE A 338 -15.80 -9.82 -1.41
N PRO A 339 -15.78 -10.98 -0.73
CA PRO A 339 -16.80 -12.02 -0.90
C PRO A 339 -18.23 -11.54 -0.63
N ASN A 340 -18.42 -10.74 0.42
CA ASN A 340 -19.73 -10.16 0.76
C ASN A 340 -19.92 -8.83 0.02
N VAL A 341 -20.48 -8.90 -1.19
CA VAL A 341 -20.63 -7.73 -2.08
C VAL A 341 -21.59 -6.65 -1.55
N THR A 342 -22.53 -7.01 -0.67
CA THR A 342 -23.52 -6.10 -0.07
C THR A 342 -23.02 -5.43 1.22
N ALA A 343 -21.89 -5.88 1.77
CA ALA A 343 -21.31 -5.27 2.95
C ALA A 343 -20.95 -3.79 2.71
N ARG A 344 -21.28 -2.93 3.70
CA ARG A 344 -20.91 -1.51 3.70
C ARG A 344 -19.39 -1.33 3.74
N GLU A 345 -18.73 -2.15 4.54
CA GLU A 345 -17.28 -2.17 4.71
C GLU A 345 -16.70 -3.40 4.03
N LYS A 346 -15.87 -3.17 2.99
CA LYS A 346 -15.32 -4.23 2.13
C LYS A 346 -13.86 -4.50 2.46
N TYR A 347 -13.62 -4.89 3.69
CA TYR A 347 -12.29 -5.23 4.20
C TYR A 347 -12.41 -6.19 5.38
N PHE A 348 -11.33 -6.90 5.67
CA PHE A 348 -11.22 -7.70 6.88
C PHE A 348 -10.55 -6.87 7.97
N ASN A 349 -11.17 -6.80 9.16
CA ASN A 349 -10.63 -6.04 10.29
C ASN A 349 -9.44 -6.79 10.90
N GLY A 350 -8.29 -6.11 11.02
CA GLY A 350 -7.07 -6.69 11.56
C GLY A 350 -7.22 -7.16 13.01
N SER A 351 -8.01 -6.47 13.84
CA SER A 351 -8.23 -6.88 15.24
C SER A 351 -8.93 -8.25 15.33
N VAL A 352 -9.87 -8.54 14.41
CA VAL A 352 -10.54 -9.85 14.34
C VAL A 352 -9.58 -10.91 13.81
N ILE A 353 -8.74 -10.56 12.83
CA ILE A 353 -7.76 -11.49 12.27
C ILE A 353 -6.70 -11.84 13.32
N GLU A 354 -6.20 -10.88 14.11
CA GLU A 354 -5.24 -11.17 15.18
C GLU A 354 -5.84 -12.08 16.24
N ALA A 355 -7.08 -11.82 16.68
CA ALA A 355 -7.78 -12.66 17.65
C ALA A 355 -7.95 -14.11 17.16
N GLU A 356 -8.34 -14.30 15.89
CA GLU A 356 -8.44 -15.63 15.28
C GLU A 356 -7.07 -16.26 15.04
N ALA A 357 -6.04 -15.49 14.68
CA ALA A 357 -4.68 -16.01 14.50
C ALA A 357 -4.00 -16.39 15.83
N ALA A 358 -4.47 -15.87 16.96
CA ALA A 358 -3.98 -16.25 18.28
C ALA A 358 -4.41 -17.67 18.69
N ASP A 359 -5.55 -18.16 18.19
CA ASP A 359 -6.04 -19.52 18.45
C ASP A 359 -5.75 -20.46 17.26
N GLN A 360 -4.91 -21.46 17.49
CA GLN A 360 -4.54 -22.45 16.48
C GLN A 360 -5.74 -23.28 15.97
N LYS A 361 -6.84 -23.35 16.73
CA LYS A 361 -8.06 -24.06 16.33
C LYS A 361 -9.05 -23.18 15.56
N ALA A 362 -8.77 -21.89 15.43
CA ALA A 362 -9.69 -20.93 14.84
C ALA A 362 -9.87 -21.11 13.32
N SER A 363 -10.84 -20.38 12.74
CA SER A 363 -11.15 -20.45 11.31
C SER A 363 -9.96 -20.04 10.44
N TYR A 364 -9.13 -19.13 10.96
CA TYR A 364 -7.94 -18.61 10.28
C TYR A 364 -6.96 -19.70 9.79
N TYR A 365 -6.81 -20.79 10.55
CA TYR A 365 -5.96 -21.94 10.22
C TYR A 365 -6.75 -23.14 9.69
N SER A 366 -7.94 -23.39 10.23
CA SER A 366 -8.75 -24.56 9.85
C SER A 366 -9.43 -24.41 8.49
N ASN A 367 -9.74 -23.18 8.06
CA ASN A 367 -10.34 -22.88 6.77
C ASN A 367 -9.37 -22.06 5.90
N PRO A 368 -8.79 -22.65 4.82
CA PRO A 368 -7.90 -21.95 3.91
C PRO A 368 -8.54 -20.72 3.26
N ASP A 369 -9.85 -20.74 3.02
CA ASP A 369 -10.60 -19.68 2.34
C ASP A 369 -10.99 -18.52 3.29
N SER A 370 -10.67 -18.62 4.58
CA SER A 370 -10.95 -17.57 5.56
C SER A 370 -10.12 -16.31 5.29
N PHE A 371 -10.75 -15.14 5.45
CA PHE A 371 -10.12 -13.83 5.25
C PHE A 371 -9.48 -13.63 3.86
N GLN A 372 -9.96 -14.35 2.84
CA GLN A 372 -9.51 -14.23 1.46
C GLN A 372 -10.52 -13.47 0.58
N CYS A 373 -10.01 -12.79 -0.44
CA CYS A 373 -10.82 -12.19 -1.48
C CYS A 373 -11.02 -13.14 -2.67
N LEU A 374 -12.14 -13.00 -3.38
CA LEU A 374 -12.47 -13.80 -4.55
C LEU A 374 -11.85 -13.20 -5.81
N LYS A 375 -11.40 -14.06 -6.73
CA LYS A 375 -10.77 -13.63 -7.99
C LYS A 375 -11.80 -13.04 -8.96
N CYS A 376 -11.44 -11.95 -9.63
CA CYS A 376 -12.23 -11.37 -10.71
C CYS A 376 -12.37 -12.34 -11.90
N GLN A 377 -13.41 -12.13 -12.71
CA GLN A 377 -13.55 -12.84 -13.99
C GLN A 377 -12.32 -12.63 -14.90
N PRO A 378 -11.98 -13.62 -15.76
CA PRO A 378 -10.84 -13.53 -16.65
C PRO A 378 -10.84 -12.24 -17.49
N GLY A 379 -9.70 -11.55 -17.53
CA GLY A 379 -9.50 -10.32 -18.28
C GLY A 379 -9.90 -9.03 -17.55
N CYS A 380 -10.43 -9.11 -16.33
CA CYS A 380 -10.72 -7.93 -15.51
C CYS A 380 -9.52 -7.50 -14.67
N LYS A 381 -9.11 -6.23 -14.77
CA LYS A 381 -8.07 -5.65 -13.89
C LYS A 381 -8.59 -5.37 -12.48
N THR A 382 -9.82 -4.88 -12.34
CA THR A 382 -10.50 -4.62 -11.08
C THR A 382 -11.98 -4.97 -11.23
N CYS A 383 -12.59 -5.49 -10.17
CA CYS A 383 -14.01 -5.86 -10.16
C CYS A 383 -14.63 -5.57 -8.79
N LYS A 384 -15.95 -5.37 -8.76
CA LYS A 384 -16.72 -5.21 -7.52
C LYS A 384 -17.38 -6.51 -7.07
N ASP A 385 -17.64 -7.40 -8.02
CA ASP A 385 -18.35 -8.66 -7.88
C ASP A 385 -17.89 -9.63 -8.98
N SER A 386 -18.61 -10.74 -9.14
CA SER A 386 -18.37 -11.76 -10.17
C SER A 386 -18.87 -11.38 -11.57
N SER A 387 -19.31 -10.14 -11.80
CA SER A 387 -19.79 -9.71 -13.12
C SER A 387 -18.68 -9.76 -14.18
N PRO A 388 -19.00 -10.19 -15.42
CA PRO A 388 -18.03 -10.19 -16.50
C PRO A 388 -17.71 -8.76 -16.95
N CYS A 389 -16.43 -8.45 -17.13
CA CYS A 389 -16.00 -7.18 -17.74
C CYS A 389 -15.73 -7.29 -19.25
N ILE A 390 -15.65 -8.52 -19.77
CA ILE A 390 -15.48 -8.83 -21.19
C ILE A 390 -16.76 -9.50 -21.67
N VAL A 391 -17.19 -9.17 -22.88
CA VAL A 391 -18.37 -9.76 -23.50
C VAL A 391 -18.19 -11.28 -23.64
N THR A 392 -19.13 -12.05 -23.09
CA THR A 392 -19.14 -13.51 -23.20
C THR A 392 -19.52 -13.91 -24.63
N MET A 393 -18.53 -14.41 -25.38
CA MET A 393 -18.75 -14.87 -26.75
C MET A 393 -19.48 -16.20 -26.77
N ASN A 394 -20.54 -16.32 -27.59
CA ASN A 394 -21.28 -17.57 -27.78
C ASN A 394 -20.48 -18.54 -28.67
N TRP A 395 -19.51 -19.22 -28.07
CA TRP A 395 -18.61 -20.17 -28.73
C TRP A 395 -19.34 -21.29 -29.51
N PRO A 396 -20.45 -21.87 -29.03
CA PRO A 396 -21.23 -22.83 -29.82
C PRO A 396 -21.69 -22.31 -31.19
N LEU A 397 -22.28 -21.11 -31.23
CA LEU A 397 -22.73 -20.48 -32.48
C LEU A 397 -21.56 -20.24 -33.43
N ARG A 398 -20.44 -19.71 -32.91
CA ARG A 398 -19.25 -19.45 -33.73
C ARG A 398 -18.62 -20.74 -34.28
N LYS A 399 -18.56 -21.81 -33.50
CA LYS A 399 -18.06 -23.12 -33.95
C LYS A 399 -18.98 -23.74 -35.01
N ALA A 400 -20.30 -23.59 -34.86
CA ALA A 400 -21.27 -24.08 -35.84
C ALA A 400 -21.11 -23.36 -37.19
N LEU A 401 -20.95 -22.03 -37.18
CA LEU A 401 -20.69 -21.24 -38.38
C LEU A 401 -19.35 -21.65 -39.05
N MET A 402 -18.28 -21.83 -38.27
CA MET A 402 -16.99 -22.29 -38.78
C MET A 402 -17.10 -23.69 -39.42
N GLY A 403 -17.83 -24.61 -38.78
CA GLY A 403 -18.09 -25.95 -39.32
C GLY A 403 -18.81 -25.92 -40.66
N LEU A 404 -19.84 -25.08 -40.81
CA LEU A 404 -20.58 -24.91 -42.06
C LEU A 404 -19.67 -24.38 -43.20
N THR A 405 -18.80 -23.42 -42.90
CA THR A 405 -17.86 -22.87 -43.89
C THR A 405 -16.83 -23.89 -44.35
N ALA A 406 -16.32 -24.74 -43.45
CA ALA A 406 -15.34 -25.78 -43.78
C ALA A 406 -15.92 -26.87 -44.70
N VAL A 407 -17.18 -27.27 -44.49
CA VAL A 407 -17.87 -28.25 -45.35
C VAL A 407 -18.04 -27.73 -46.78
N SER A 408 -18.26 -26.43 -46.94
CA SER A 408 -18.45 -25.78 -48.25
C SER A 408 -17.18 -25.77 -49.13
N ILE A 409 -15.99 -25.99 -48.54
CA ILE A 409 -14.70 -25.99 -49.24
C ILE A 409 -14.44 -27.33 -49.97
N VAL A 410 -15.20 -28.39 -49.66
CA VAL A 410 -15.01 -29.72 -50.27
C VAL A 410 -15.68 -29.80 -51.64
N VAL A 411 -14.99 -29.35 -52.68
CA VAL A 411 -15.44 -29.48 -54.08
C VAL A 411 -14.44 -30.35 -54.86
N LYS A 412 -14.88 -31.53 -55.33
CA LYS A 412 -14.12 -32.36 -56.29
C LYS A 412 -14.14 -31.68 -57.66
N THR A 413 -12.99 -31.31 -58.21
CA THR A 413 -12.90 -30.62 -59.50
C THR A 413 -12.22 -31.44 -60.60
N ALA A 414 -12.83 -31.42 -61.79
CA ALA A 414 -12.23 -31.77 -63.08
C ALA A 414 -11.89 -30.47 -63.85
N SER A 415 -10.63 -30.31 -64.26
CA SER A 415 -9.99 -29.05 -64.72
C SER A 415 -10.51 -28.51 -66.06
N PRO A 416 -10.72 -27.18 -66.15
CA PRO A 416 -9.88 -26.28 -66.96
C PRO A 416 -9.33 -25.08 -66.14
N GLN A 417 -8.20 -24.48 -66.56
CA GLN A 417 -7.37 -23.51 -65.80
C GLN A 417 -8.13 -22.33 -65.14
N PHE A 418 -9.13 -21.74 -65.80
CA PHE A 418 -9.91 -20.62 -65.24
C PHE A 418 -10.78 -21.01 -64.04
N LEU A 419 -11.28 -22.25 -63.99
CA LEU A 419 -12.03 -22.76 -62.86
C LEU A 419 -11.13 -22.93 -61.62
N VAL A 420 -9.86 -23.31 -61.81
CA VAL A 420 -8.87 -23.41 -60.72
C VAL A 420 -8.61 -22.02 -60.11
N THR A 421 -8.46 -20.98 -60.94
CA THR A 421 -8.27 -19.61 -60.45
C THR A 421 -9.50 -19.08 -59.69
N ILE A 422 -10.71 -19.36 -60.18
CA ILE A 422 -11.95 -18.97 -59.48
C ILE A 422 -12.06 -19.68 -58.14
N LEU A 423 -11.81 -21.00 -58.12
CA LEU A 423 -11.84 -21.80 -56.89
C LEU A 423 -10.82 -21.29 -55.87
N LEU A 424 -9.60 -20.98 -56.30
CA LEU A 424 -8.57 -20.40 -55.44
C LEU A 424 -9.04 -19.06 -54.85
N GLY A 425 -9.67 -18.19 -55.66
CA GLY A 425 -10.27 -16.95 -55.18
C GLY A 425 -11.34 -17.18 -54.10
N CYS A 426 -12.24 -18.15 -54.32
CA CYS A 426 -13.25 -18.53 -53.34
C CYS A 426 -12.62 -19.06 -52.04
N ILE A 427 -11.60 -19.93 -52.13
CA ILE A 427 -10.90 -20.47 -50.96
C ILE A 427 -10.27 -19.34 -50.14
N LEU A 428 -9.57 -18.41 -50.79
CA LEU A 428 -8.96 -17.26 -50.10
C LEU A 428 -10.02 -16.38 -49.42
N GLN A 429 -11.18 -16.16 -50.07
CA GLN A 429 -12.30 -15.44 -49.47
C GLN A 429 -12.82 -16.15 -48.22
N TYR A 430 -12.94 -17.48 -48.23
CA TYR A 430 -13.37 -18.25 -47.05
C TYR A 430 -12.30 -18.29 -45.94
N CYS A 431 -11.01 -18.26 -46.29
CA CYS A 431 -9.93 -18.18 -45.31
C CYS A 431 -10.00 -16.91 -44.44
N GLU A 432 -10.56 -15.82 -44.95
CA GLU A 432 -10.82 -14.61 -44.15
C GLU A 432 -11.66 -14.92 -42.91
N MET A 433 -12.76 -15.67 -43.07
CA MET A 433 -13.66 -16.03 -41.96
C MET A 433 -12.95 -16.87 -40.89
N LEU A 434 -11.99 -17.70 -41.30
CA LEU A 434 -11.18 -18.51 -40.37
C LEU A 434 -10.18 -17.66 -39.58
N ILE A 435 -9.66 -16.60 -40.19
CA ILE A 435 -8.68 -15.69 -39.59
C ILE A 435 -9.34 -14.76 -38.56
N GLU A 436 -10.61 -14.43 -38.71
CA GLU A 436 -11.37 -13.61 -37.75
C GLU A 436 -11.77 -14.37 -36.48
N TYR A 437 -11.78 -15.71 -36.52
CA TYR A 437 -12.25 -16.56 -35.42
C TYR A 437 -11.43 -16.51 -34.10
N PRO A 438 -10.09 -16.59 -34.09
CA PRO A 438 -9.29 -16.66 -32.86
C PRO A 438 -9.11 -15.31 -32.13
N GLY A 439 -9.83 -14.26 -32.53
CA GLY A 439 -9.79 -12.92 -31.94
C GLY A 439 -8.98 -11.91 -32.75
N SER A 440 -9.11 -10.63 -32.39
CA SER A 440 -8.51 -9.50 -33.10
C SER A 440 -7.04 -9.32 -32.71
N ARG A 441 -6.11 -10.07 -33.32
CA ARG A 441 -4.66 -9.80 -33.23
C ARG A 441 -4.23 -8.90 -34.38
N ASN A 442 -3.21 -8.05 -34.17
CA ASN A 442 -2.69 -7.15 -35.21
C ASN A 442 -2.37 -7.88 -36.54
N LEU A 443 -1.74 -9.06 -36.48
CA LEU A 443 -1.47 -9.86 -37.67
C LEU A 443 -2.75 -10.33 -38.37
N PHE A 444 -3.74 -10.79 -37.60
CA PHE A 444 -5.00 -11.28 -38.16
C PHE A 444 -5.83 -10.16 -38.79
N CYS A 445 -5.77 -8.94 -38.23
CA CYS A 445 -6.38 -7.74 -38.83
C CYS A 445 -5.80 -7.45 -40.23
N ILE A 446 -4.48 -7.57 -40.40
CA ILE A 446 -3.82 -7.37 -41.70
C ILE A 446 -4.19 -8.51 -42.67
N MET A 447 -3.98 -9.77 -42.26
CA MET A 447 -4.19 -10.93 -43.14
C MET A 447 -5.64 -10.99 -43.64
N ARG A 448 -6.63 -10.71 -42.78
CA ARG A 448 -8.05 -10.64 -43.15
C ARG A 448 -8.29 -9.79 -44.39
N LEU A 449 -7.74 -8.57 -44.46
CA LEU A 449 -7.91 -7.69 -45.62
C LEU A 449 -7.27 -8.28 -46.87
N TRP A 450 -6.06 -8.82 -46.75
CA TRP A 450 -5.33 -9.43 -47.86
C TRP A 450 -6.11 -10.60 -48.48
N PHE A 451 -6.56 -11.54 -47.65
CA PHE A 451 -7.34 -12.69 -48.11
C PHE A 451 -8.66 -12.28 -48.78
N ARG A 452 -9.37 -11.31 -48.20
CA ARG A 452 -10.64 -10.79 -48.73
C ARG A 452 -10.48 -10.17 -50.12
N HIS A 453 -9.51 -9.28 -50.28
CA HIS A 453 -9.36 -8.50 -51.51
C HIS A 453 -8.64 -9.26 -52.63
N ILE A 454 -7.65 -10.10 -52.30
CA ILE A 454 -7.02 -10.99 -53.27
C ILE A 454 -7.99 -12.10 -53.70
N GLY A 455 -8.80 -12.63 -52.77
CA GLY A 455 -9.87 -13.58 -53.08
C GLY A 455 -10.87 -13.02 -54.08
N PHE A 456 -11.36 -11.80 -53.83
CA PHE A 456 -12.23 -11.07 -54.75
C PHE A 456 -11.56 -10.84 -56.12
N GLY A 457 -10.31 -10.37 -56.12
CA GLY A 457 -9.53 -10.12 -57.32
C GLY A 457 -9.34 -11.38 -58.19
N LEU A 458 -9.05 -12.54 -57.60
CA LEU A 458 -8.88 -13.79 -58.34
C LEU A 458 -10.20 -14.41 -58.80
N GLY A 459 -11.22 -14.41 -57.94
CA GLY A 459 -12.53 -14.99 -58.25
C GLY A 459 -13.29 -14.18 -59.29
N PHE A 460 -13.56 -12.90 -58.99
CA PHE A 460 -14.45 -12.07 -59.80
C PHE A 460 -13.81 -11.54 -61.06
N THR A 461 -12.55 -11.12 -61.02
CA THR A 461 -11.86 -10.67 -62.25
C THR A 461 -11.78 -11.80 -63.27
N SER A 462 -11.57 -13.06 -62.82
CA SER A 462 -11.58 -14.24 -63.68
C SER A 462 -12.96 -14.46 -64.34
N LEU A 463 -14.05 -14.35 -63.58
CA LEU A 463 -15.42 -14.41 -64.11
C LEU A 463 -15.71 -13.27 -65.11
N LEU A 464 -15.26 -12.06 -64.83
CA LEU A 464 -15.45 -10.89 -65.70
C LEU A 464 -14.64 -10.98 -66.99
N LEU A 465 -13.41 -11.49 -66.94
CA LEU A 465 -12.60 -11.72 -68.13
C LEU A 465 -13.22 -12.79 -69.03
N LYS A 466 -13.83 -13.83 -68.43
CA LYS A 466 -14.57 -14.85 -69.18
C LYS A 466 -15.81 -14.27 -69.88
N THR A 467 -16.59 -13.43 -69.21
CA THR A 467 -17.75 -12.74 -69.84
C THR A 467 -17.30 -11.71 -70.88
N TRP A 468 -16.22 -10.98 -70.63
CA TRP A 468 -15.63 -10.04 -71.58
C TRP A 468 -15.21 -10.73 -72.87
N ARG A 469 -14.53 -11.90 -72.80
CA ARG A 469 -14.19 -12.72 -73.97
C ARG A 469 -15.43 -13.02 -74.82
N ILE A 470 -16.53 -13.43 -74.19
CA ILE A 470 -17.79 -13.72 -74.89
C ILE A 470 -18.35 -12.45 -75.54
N SER A 471 -18.29 -11.29 -74.85
CA SER A 471 -18.74 -10.01 -75.39
C SER A 471 -17.97 -9.55 -76.63
N VAL A 472 -16.65 -9.83 -76.69
CA VAL A 472 -15.79 -9.48 -77.83
C VAL A 472 -16.09 -10.40 -79.01
N ILE A 473 -16.21 -11.71 -78.76
CA ILE A 473 -16.53 -12.69 -79.81
C ILE A 473 -17.90 -12.39 -80.43
N TYR A 474 -18.89 -11.98 -79.62
CA TYR A 474 -20.22 -11.62 -80.09
C TYR A 474 -20.27 -10.29 -80.87
N ARG A 475 -19.38 -9.33 -80.58
CA ARG A 475 -19.38 -8.00 -81.22
C ARG A 475 -18.86 -8.02 -82.67
N VAL A 476 -17.99 -8.97 -83.02
CA VAL A 476 -17.38 -9.02 -84.35
C VAL A 476 -18.32 -9.73 -85.33
N LYS A 477 -18.92 -8.97 -86.27
CA LYS A 477 -19.78 -9.49 -87.36
C LYS A 477 -18.99 -10.10 -88.55
N SER A 478 -17.67 -10.22 -88.44
CA SER A 478 -16.77 -10.62 -89.54
C SER A 478 -16.53 -12.13 -89.62
N ALA A 479 -16.28 -12.66 -90.82
CA ALA A 479 -16.10 -14.09 -91.09
C ALA A 479 -14.83 -14.74 -90.48
N GLN A 480 -13.89 -13.94 -89.96
CA GLN A 480 -12.73 -14.45 -89.22
C GLN A 480 -13.06 -14.62 -87.73
N LYS A 481 -13.20 -15.88 -87.28
CA LYS A 481 -13.35 -16.23 -85.86
C LYS A 481 -12.06 -15.91 -85.10
N ILE A 482 -12.06 -14.84 -84.32
CA ILE A 482 -10.96 -14.51 -83.41
C ILE A 482 -10.89 -15.57 -82.30
N LYS A 483 -9.86 -16.42 -82.34
CA LYS A 483 -9.56 -17.39 -81.26
C LYS A 483 -8.69 -16.70 -80.21
N LEU A 484 -9.31 -16.23 -79.13
CA LEU A 484 -8.59 -15.80 -77.93
C LEU A 484 -8.14 -17.02 -77.12
N THR A 485 -6.83 -17.13 -76.87
CA THR A 485 -6.22 -18.23 -76.10
C THR A 485 -6.26 -17.95 -74.60
N ASP A 486 -6.44 -18.97 -73.77
CA ASP A 486 -6.53 -18.85 -72.30
C ASP A 486 -5.29 -18.17 -71.68
N ARG A 487 -4.11 -18.35 -72.28
CA ARG A 487 -2.86 -17.65 -71.92
C ARG A 487 -2.97 -16.13 -72.08
N GLN A 488 -3.61 -15.64 -73.14
CA GLN A 488 -3.79 -14.21 -73.39
C GLN A 488 -4.79 -13.59 -72.40
N LEU A 489 -5.75 -14.38 -71.92
CA LEU A 489 -6.73 -13.95 -70.93
C LEU A 489 -6.10 -13.92 -69.52
N SER A 490 -5.25 -14.90 -69.18
CA SER A 490 -4.44 -14.90 -67.95
C SER A 490 -3.43 -13.73 -67.91
N GLN A 491 -2.81 -13.40 -69.05
CA GLN A 491 -1.94 -12.21 -69.18
C GLN A 491 -2.69 -10.88 -68.90
N ARG A 492 -4.01 -10.82 -69.11
CA ARG A 492 -4.84 -9.65 -68.79
C ARG A 492 -5.32 -9.63 -67.34
N LEU A 493 -5.38 -10.79 -66.67
CA LEU A 493 -5.68 -10.89 -65.24
C LEU A 493 -4.51 -10.38 -64.37
N ALA A 494 -3.28 -10.71 -64.76
CA ALA A 494 -2.06 -10.35 -64.05
C ALA A 494 -1.93 -8.85 -63.68
N PRO A 495 -2.11 -7.88 -64.60
CA PRO A 495 -2.00 -6.46 -64.24
C PRO A 495 -3.09 -5.99 -63.27
N ILE A 496 -4.31 -6.53 -63.36
CA ILE A 496 -5.40 -6.19 -62.43
C ILE A 496 -5.06 -6.72 -61.03
N LEU A 497 -4.57 -7.95 -60.93
CA LEU A 497 -4.15 -8.53 -59.66
C LEU A 497 -2.93 -7.80 -59.08
N ALA A 498 -1.99 -7.37 -59.92
CA ALA A 498 -0.84 -6.58 -59.49
C ALA A 498 -1.29 -5.24 -58.87
N LEU A 499 -2.33 -4.60 -59.41
CA LEU A 499 -2.90 -3.38 -58.82
C LEU A 499 -3.46 -3.62 -57.40
N TYR A 500 -4.16 -4.73 -57.16
CA TYR A 500 -4.59 -5.12 -55.82
C TYR A 500 -3.41 -5.33 -54.87
N ILE A 501 -2.37 -6.03 -55.31
CA ILE A 501 -1.18 -6.29 -54.48
C ILE A 501 -0.46 -4.98 -54.14
N VAL A 502 -0.22 -4.11 -55.12
CA VAL A 502 0.45 -2.81 -54.89
C VAL A 502 -0.36 -1.95 -53.92
N TYR A 503 -1.69 -1.90 -54.08
CA TYR A 503 -2.55 -1.18 -53.15
C TYR A 503 -2.46 -1.73 -51.72
N LEU A 504 -2.56 -3.04 -51.54
CA LEU A 504 -2.51 -3.69 -50.23
C LEU A 504 -1.12 -3.56 -49.57
N LEU A 505 -0.04 -3.58 -50.37
CA LEU A 505 1.30 -3.28 -49.89
C LEU A 505 1.42 -1.83 -49.41
N ALA A 506 0.97 -0.87 -50.23
CA ALA A 506 0.98 0.54 -49.86
C ALA A 506 0.19 0.80 -48.57
N TRP A 507 -0.99 0.18 -48.45
CA TRP A 507 -1.80 0.23 -47.23
C TRP A 507 -1.08 -0.38 -46.02
N SER A 508 -0.51 -1.59 -46.16
CA SER A 508 0.17 -2.30 -45.07
C SER A 508 1.40 -1.55 -44.56
N LEU A 509 2.07 -0.78 -45.43
CA LEU A 509 3.25 0.02 -45.10
C LEU A 509 2.91 1.40 -44.52
N ALA A 510 1.83 2.03 -44.99
CA ALA A 510 1.46 3.37 -44.57
C ALA A 510 0.79 3.37 -43.18
N LYS A 511 -0.28 2.59 -43.01
CA LYS A 511 -1.04 2.53 -41.76
C LYS A 511 -1.75 1.18 -41.63
N PRO A 512 -1.07 0.16 -41.06
CA PRO A 512 -1.67 -1.17 -40.92
C PRO A 512 -2.84 -1.18 -39.92
N SER A 513 -3.86 -1.99 -40.22
CA SER A 513 -4.96 -2.23 -39.26
C SER A 513 -4.43 -2.93 -38.01
N HIS A 514 -4.87 -2.46 -36.85
CA HIS A 514 -4.50 -2.98 -35.54
C HIS A 514 -5.75 -3.18 -34.68
N ALA A 515 -5.63 -4.00 -33.64
CA ALA A 515 -6.73 -4.25 -32.71
C ALA A 515 -6.95 -3.06 -31.77
N ILE A 516 -8.19 -2.62 -31.64
CA ILE A 516 -8.63 -1.53 -30.76
C ILE A 516 -9.64 -2.06 -29.74
N GLU A 517 -9.54 -1.58 -28.49
CA GLU A 517 -10.51 -1.88 -27.43
C GLU A 517 -11.73 -0.96 -27.55
N MET A 518 -12.91 -1.54 -27.72
CA MET A 518 -14.19 -0.84 -27.75
C MET A 518 -14.94 -1.10 -26.44
N LYS A 519 -15.70 -0.09 -25.97
CA LYS A 519 -16.53 -0.17 -24.75
C LYS A 519 -18.00 -0.13 -25.13
N MET A 520 -18.79 -1.08 -24.63
CA MET A 520 -20.25 -1.06 -24.74
C MET A 520 -20.90 -0.33 -23.57
N THR A 521 -22.17 0.05 -23.77
CA THR A 521 -23.09 0.50 -22.72
C THR A 521 -23.16 -0.56 -21.62
N GLY A 522 -22.76 -0.20 -20.39
CA GLY A 522 -22.58 -1.14 -19.27
C GLY A 522 -21.11 -1.47 -18.91
N GLY A 523 -20.13 -0.87 -19.58
CA GLY A 523 -18.70 -0.96 -19.21
C GLY A 523 -17.99 -2.23 -19.67
N LEU A 524 -18.68 -3.09 -20.42
CA LEU A 524 -18.13 -4.27 -21.08
C LEU A 524 -17.15 -3.87 -22.18
N ARG A 525 -16.07 -4.65 -22.34
CA ARG A 525 -15.02 -4.40 -23.34
C ARG A 525 -14.94 -5.52 -24.36
N PHE A 526 -14.64 -5.16 -25.60
CA PHE A 526 -14.36 -6.10 -26.69
C PHE A 526 -13.28 -5.53 -27.63
N GLU A 527 -12.60 -6.39 -28.38
CA GLU A 527 -11.52 -6.00 -29.30
C GLU A 527 -11.98 -6.14 -30.77
N GLU A 528 -11.84 -5.08 -31.56
CA GLU A 528 -12.13 -5.08 -33.01
C GLU A 528 -10.93 -4.53 -33.81
N CYS A 529 -10.81 -4.89 -35.08
CA CYS A 529 -9.78 -4.33 -35.96
C CYS A 529 -10.15 -2.91 -36.41
N SER A 530 -9.19 -1.98 -36.37
CA SER A 530 -9.38 -0.60 -36.82
C SER A 530 -9.75 -0.52 -38.30
N VAL A 531 -10.77 0.28 -38.63
CA VAL A 531 -11.21 0.58 -40.01
C VAL A 531 -10.80 2.00 -40.37
N ASP A 532 -10.23 2.20 -41.56
CA ASP A 532 -9.80 3.52 -42.04
C ASP A 532 -10.39 3.86 -43.42
N TRP A 533 -10.07 5.03 -43.96
CA TRP A 533 -10.51 5.45 -45.29
C TRP A 533 -9.95 4.55 -46.40
N TRP A 534 -8.78 3.95 -46.21
CA TRP A 534 -8.22 2.95 -47.12
C TRP A 534 -9.12 1.72 -47.32
N ASP A 535 -9.82 1.27 -46.28
CA ASP A 535 -10.78 0.16 -46.35
C ASP A 535 -11.98 0.50 -47.23
N HIS A 536 -12.44 1.75 -47.14
CA HIS A 536 -13.58 2.23 -47.91
C HIS A 536 -13.21 2.53 -49.37
N ALA A 537 -12.00 3.06 -49.62
CA ALA A 537 -11.54 3.37 -50.98
C ALA A 537 -11.45 2.11 -51.86
N ILE A 538 -10.88 1.01 -51.34
CA ILE A 538 -10.84 -0.27 -52.06
C ILE A 538 -12.24 -0.87 -52.25
N LEU A 539 -13.14 -0.69 -51.27
CA LEU A 539 -14.52 -1.14 -51.37
C LEU A 539 -15.28 -0.42 -52.49
N ILE A 540 -15.13 0.91 -52.59
CA ILE A 540 -15.74 1.72 -53.66
C ILE A 540 -15.24 1.26 -55.02
N PHE A 541 -13.93 1.00 -55.13
CA PHE A 541 -13.34 0.44 -56.34
C PHE A 541 -13.96 -0.92 -56.73
N GLU A 542 -14.10 -1.85 -55.79
CA GLU A 542 -14.74 -3.15 -56.03
C GLU A 542 -16.21 -3.02 -56.48
N MET A 543 -16.97 -2.09 -55.88
CA MET A 543 -18.35 -1.83 -56.27
C MET A 543 -18.47 -1.27 -57.69
N LEU A 544 -17.61 -0.31 -58.06
CA LEU A 544 -17.55 0.20 -59.44
C LEU A 544 -17.16 -0.92 -60.43
N PHE A 545 -16.27 -1.81 -60.02
CA PHE A 545 -15.85 -2.96 -60.83
C PHE A 545 -16.99 -3.97 -61.05
N LEU A 546 -17.81 -4.24 -60.03
CA LEU A 546 -19.01 -5.07 -60.16
C LEU A 546 -20.09 -4.43 -61.04
N LEU A 547 -20.29 -3.11 -60.96
CA LEU A 547 -21.21 -2.38 -61.83
C LEU A 547 -20.78 -2.46 -63.30
N TRP A 548 -19.47 -2.35 -63.57
CA TRP A 548 -18.93 -2.61 -64.90
C TRP A 548 -19.17 -4.06 -65.36
N GLY A 549 -19.06 -5.01 -64.43
CA GLY A 549 -19.41 -6.41 -64.67
C GLY A 549 -20.87 -6.62 -65.08
N ILE A 550 -21.82 -5.97 -64.40
CA ILE A 550 -23.24 -5.98 -64.77
C ILE A 550 -23.43 -5.44 -66.19
N HIS A 551 -22.73 -4.35 -66.55
CA HIS A 551 -22.78 -3.80 -67.90
C HIS A 551 -22.28 -4.78 -68.97
N LEU A 552 -21.23 -5.57 -68.67
CA LEU A 552 -20.76 -6.65 -69.56
C LEU A 552 -21.79 -7.77 -69.69
N CYS A 553 -22.38 -8.21 -68.58
CA CYS A 553 -23.44 -9.22 -68.57
C CYS A 553 -24.64 -8.78 -69.42
N TYR A 554 -25.02 -7.50 -69.34
CA TYR A 554 -26.09 -6.94 -70.18
C TYR A 554 -25.78 -7.03 -71.68
N LYS A 555 -24.52 -6.80 -72.09
CA LYS A 555 -24.10 -6.91 -73.50
C LYS A 555 -24.14 -8.33 -74.03
N VAL A 556 -23.91 -9.34 -73.18
CA VAL A 556 -23.85 -10.75 -73.56
C VAL A 556 -25.21 -11.47 -73.47
N ARG A 557 -26.24 -10.83 -72.92
CA ARG A 557 -27.56 -11.45 -72.64
C ARG A 557 -28.28 -12.07 -73.84
N LYS A 558 -27.98 -11.62 -75.06
CA LYS A 558 -28.58 -12.10 -76.32
C LYS A 558 -27.65 -13.06 -77.11
N ALA A 559 -26.60 -13.56 -76.48
CA ALA A 559 -25.70 -14.53 -77.12
C ALA A 559 -26.45 -15.84 -77.46
N PRO A 560 -26.11 -16.51 -78.58
CA PRO A 560 -26.77 -17.75 -79.01
C PRO A 560 -26.55 -18.90 -78.01
N SER A 561 -27.45 -19.90 -78.04
CA SER A 561 -27.53 -21.04 -77.09
C SER A 561 -26.25 -21.88 -76.97
N ALA A 562 -25.30 -21.75 -77.90
CA ALA A 562 -23.97 -22.34 -77.79
C ALA A 562 -23.17 -21.85 -76.55
N PHE A 563 -23.59 -20.74 -75.91
CA PHE A 563 -22.97 -20.16 -74.72
C PHE A 563 -23.94 -20.09 -73.52
N ASN A 564 -24.71 -21.15 -73.24
CA ASN A 564 -25.62 -21.24 -72.09
C ASN A 564 -24.95 -20.93 -70.73
N GLU A 565 -23.63 -21.10 -70.63
CA GLU A 565 -22.84 -20.75 -69.44
C GLU A 565 -22.93 -19.24 -69.07
N SER A 566 -23.09 -18.36 -70.07
CA SER A 566 -23.16 -16.91 -69.86
C SER A 566 -24.35 -16.46 -69.01
N LYS A 567 -25.46 -17.23 -69.02
CA LYS A 567 -26.65 -16.96 -68.21
C LYS A 567 -26.39 -17.20 -66.73
N PHE A 568 -25.73 -18.31 -66.40
CA PHE A 568 -25.35 -18.64 -65.02
C PHE A 568 -24.34 -17.65 -64.47
N ILE A 569 -23.31 -17.27 -65.26
CA ILE A 569 -22.33 -16.28 -64.84
C ILE A 569 -23.01 -14.92 -64.56
N SER A 570 -23.97 -14.53 -65.40
CA SER A 570 -24.73 -13.29 -65.19
C SER A 570 -25.54 -13.34 -63.90
N TRP A 571 -26.28 -14.43 -63.64
CA TRP A 571 -27.02 -14.61 -62.38
C TRP A 571 -26.11 -14.55 -61.15
N SER A 572 -24.93 -15.19 -61.19
CA SER A 572 -23.96 -15.14 -60.10
C SER A 572 -23.46 -13.71 -59.83
N ILE A 573 -23.14 -12.94 -60.88
CA ILE A 573 -22.67 -11.55 -60.74
C ILE A 573 -23.78 -10.64 -60.18
N TYR A 574 -25.02 -10.79 -60.65
CA TYR A 574 -26.17 -10.04 -60.12
C TYR A 574 -26.41 -10.35 -58.64
N ASN A 575 -26.52 -11.63 -58.27
CA ASN A 575 -26.78 -12.05 -56.90
C ASN A 575 -25.69 -11.54 -55.95
N LEU A 576 -24.42 -11.70 -56.33
CA LEU A 576 -23.31 -11.21 -55.53
C LEU A 576 -23.37 -9.70 -55.34
N THR A 577 -23.60 -8.93 -56.41
CA THR A 577 -23.61 -7.46 -56.32
C THR A 577 -24.71 -6.98 -55.37
N VAL A 578 -25.91 -7.57 -55.46
CA VAL A 578 -27.03 -7.24 -54.57
C VAL A 578 -26.71 -7.60 -53.12
N VAL A 579 -26.23 -8.82 -52.86
CA VAL A 579 -25.89 -9.27 -51.50
C VAL A 579 -24.76 -8.43 -50.90
N THR A 580 -23.72 -8.12 -51.69
CA THR A 580 -22.58 -7.31 -51.23
C THR A 580 -23.02 -5.89 -50.89
N LEU A 581 -23.86 -5.27 -51.72
CA LEU A 581 -24.42 -3.94 -51.46
C LEU A 581 -25.24 -3.93 -50.15
N LEU A 582 -26.16 -4.88 -49.99
CA LEU A 582 -27.01 -4.97 -48.80
C LEU A 582 -26.18 -5.17 -47.52
N LEU A 583 -25.24 -6.12 -47.52
CA LEU A 583 -24.40 -6.41 -46.34
C LEU A 583 -23.49 -5.23 -45.95
N LYS A 584 -23.07 -4.42 -46.92
CA LYS A 584 -22.23 -3.24 -46.66
C LYS A 584 -23.03 -2.09 -46.10
N ILE A 585 -24.24 -1.85 -46.62
CA ILE A 585 -25.16 -0.85 -46.07
C ILE A 585 -25.54 -1.22 -44.63
N THR A 586 -25.91 -2.48 -44.37
CA THR A 586 -26.27 -2.90 -43.00
C THR A 586 -25.11 -2.79 -42.03
N ARG A 587 -23.88 -3.11 -42.45
CA ARG A 587 -22.69 -2.93 -41.60
C ARG A 587 -22.44 -1.47 -41.25
N TYR A 588 -22.62 -0.56 -42.22
CA TYR A 588 -22.44 0.87 -42.00
C TYR A 588 -23.43 1.40 -40.93
N GLU A 589 -24.72 1.09 -41.10
CA GLU A 589 -25.78 1.50 -40.16
C GLU A 589 -25.60 0.91 -38.75
N VAL A 590 -25.24 -0.37 -38.62
CA VAL A 590 -25.07 -1.02 -37.32
C VAL A 590 -23.84 -0.49 -36.56
N CYS A 591 -22.75 -0.19 -37.28
CA CYS A 591 -21.55 0.39 -36.67
C CYS A 591 -21.78 1.83 -36.21
N ASP A 592 -22.47 2.67 -36.99
CA ASP A 592 -22.78 4.04 -36.58
C ASP A 592 -23.74 4.08 -35.37
N VAL A 593 -24.75 3.20 -35.33
CA VAL A 593 -25.67 3.11 -34.18
C VAL A 593 -24.95 2.66 -32.90
N SER A 594 -23.91 1.82 -33.03
CA SER A 594 -23.11 1.34 -31.89
C SER A 594 -22.15 2.40 -31.35
N ILE A 595 -21.80 3.41 -32.14
CA ILE A 595 -20.94 4.54 -31.75
C ILE A 595 -21.78 5.73 -31.23
N ALA A 596 -23.03 5.86 -31.68
CA ALA A 596 -23.92 6.98 -31.36
C ALA A 596 -24.78 6.80 -30.10
N LEU A 597 -24.77 5.63 -29.45
CA LEU A 597 -25.50 5.40 -28.20
C LEU A 597 -24.58 5.59 -26.99
N PRO A 598 -24.79 6.63 -26.16
CA PRO A 598 -23.99 6.92 -24.97
C PRO A 598 -24.09 5.82 -23.89
#